data_AF-A0A949ZCJ3-F1
#
_entry.id   AF-A0A949ZCJ3-F1
#
_cell.length_a   1.000
_cell.length_b   1.000
_cell.length_c   1.000
_cell.angle_alpha   90.00
_cell.angle_beta   90.00
_cell.angle_gamma   90.00
#
_symmetry.space_group_name_H-M   'P 1'
#
loop_
_entity.id
_entity.type
_entity.pdbx_description
1 polymer ?
#
loop_
_entity_poly.entity_id
_entity_poly.type
_entity_poly.pdbx_seq_one_letter_code
_entity_poly.pdbx_strand_id
1 'polypeptide(L)'
;MDAVQKANSGHPGTPMALAPLIYVLYTRHLKFNPRNPKWPDRDRFVLSAGHASMLQYAILFLTGYDVSLDDLKAFRQWGSKTPGH
;
A
#
# COMPACT_ATOMS: atom_id res chain seq x y z
N MET A 1 -7.25 3.23 7.82
CA MET A 1 -8.67 3.12 8.20
C MET A 1 -9.51 4.06 7.36
N ASP A 2 -9.13 5.34 7.32
CA ASP A 2 -9.90 6.43 6.71
C ASP A 2 -10.24 6.21 5.23
N ALA A 3 -9.29 5.72 4.43
CA ALA A 3 -9.53 5.45 3.01
C ALA A 3 -10.60 4.37 2.76
N VAL A 4 -10.61 3.29 3.56
CA VAL A 4 -11.65 2.25 3.51
C VAL A 4 -13.01 2.80 3.91
N GLN A 5 -13.04 3.62 4.97
CA GLN A 5 -14.27 4.27 5.44
C GLN A 5 -14.82 5.28 4.43
N LYS A 6 -13.96 6.15 3.87
CA LYS A 6 -14.33 7.13 2.85
C LYS A 6 -14.86 6.46 1.58
N ALA A 7 -14.26 5.36 1.17
CA ALA A 7 -14.74 4.58 0.04
C ALA A 7 -16.05 3.82 0.33
N ASN A 8 -16.46 3.75 1.61
CA ASN A 8 -17.55 2.90 2.10
C ASN A 8 -17.43 1.45 1.58
N SER A 9 -16.18 0.98 1.43
CA SER A 9 -15.82 -0.28 0.76
C SER A 9 -14.37 -0.66 1.06
N GLY A 10 -14.12 -1.93 1.40
CA GLY A 10 -12.77 -2.48 1.64
C GLY A 10 -12.68 -3.31 2.92
N HIS A 11 -11.46 -3.74 3.25
CA HIS A 11 -11.20 -4.65 4.37
C HIS A 11 -10.26 -4.00 5.39
N PRO A 12 -10.76 -3.48 6.52
CA PRO A 12 -9.92 -2.76 7.49
C PRO A 12 -9.13 -3.68 8.42
N GLY A 13 -9.65 -4.88 8.72
CA GLY A 13 -9.10 -5.77 9.75
C GLY A 13 -7.68 -6.25 9.46
N THR A 14 -7.45 -6.88 8.30
CA THR A 14 -6.11 -7.37 7.93
C THR A 14 -5.07 -6.26 7.84
N PRO A 15 -5.34 -5.08 7.24
CA PRO A 15 -4.44 -3.93 7.29
C PRO A 15 -4.04 -3.51 8.71
N MET A 16 -4.97 -3.45 9.66
CA MET A 16 -4.64 -3.11 11.05
C MET A 16 -3.74 -4.15 11.70
N ALA A 17 -4.07 -5.43 11.53
CA ALA A 17 -3.32 -6.52 12.14
C ALA A 17 -1.88 -6.63 11.61
N LEU A 18 -1.69 -6.40 10.30
CA LEU A 18 -0.39 -6.55 9.65
C LEU A 18 0.45 -5.26 9.59
N ALA A 19 -0.07 -4.12 10.04
CA ALA A 19 0.65 -2.85 10.01
C ALA A 19 2.03 -2.90 10.68
N PRO A 20 2.20 -3.49 11.90
CA PRO A 20 3.53 -3.60 12.51
C PRO A 20 4.49 -4.46 11.68
N LEU A 21 4.01 -5.56 11.11
CA LEU A 21 4.80 -6.46 10.28
C LEU A 21 5.27 -5.78 9.00
N ILE A 22 4.37 -5.12 8.27
CA ILE A 22 4.71 -4.40 7.04
C ILE A 22 5.65 -3.24 7.32
N TYR A 23 5.46 -2.53 8.42
CA TYR A 23 6.37 -1.45 8.82
C TYR A 23 7.79 -1.96 9.02
N VAL A 24 7.98 -3.03 9.80
CA VAL A 24 9.32 -3.61 10.04
C VAL A 24 9.92 -4.11 8.73
N LEU A 25 9.15 -4.83 7.92
CA LEU A 25 9.60 -5.36 6.64
C LEU A 25 10.12 -4.24 5.72
N TYR A 26 9.34 -3.18 5.50
CA TYR A 26 9.71 -2.08 4.61
C TYR A 26 10.77 -1.13 5.19
N THR A 27 10.87 -0.96 6.50
CA THR A 27 11.81 0.04 7.07
C THR A 27 13.13 -0.55 7.52
N ARG A 28 13.22 -1.88 7.67
CA ARG A 28 14.41 -2.55 8.23
C ARG A 28 14.99 -3.64 7.34
N HIS A 29 14.18 -4.28 6.49
CA HIS A 29 14.61 -5.50 5.80
C HIS A 29 14.64 -5.38 4.28
N LEU A 30 13.62 -4.77 3.67
CA LEU A 30 13.55 -4.70 2.21
C LEU A 30 14.60 -3.74 1.64
N LYS A 31 15.31 -4.21 0.63
CA LYS A 31 16.13 -3.42 -0.29
C LYS A 31 15.27 -2.92 -1.44
N PHE A 32 14.92 -1.64 -1.46
CA PHE A 32 14.11 -1.05 -2.53
C PHE A 32 14.50 0.40 -2.80
N ASN A 33 14.05 0.91 -3.94
CA ASN A 33 14.22 2.31 -4.32
C ASN A 33 12.88 2.87 -4.84
N PRO A 34 12.16 3.69 -4.06
CA PRO A 34 10.89 4.29 -4.47
C PRO A 34 11.00 5.17 -5.72
N ARG A 35 12.17 5.80 -5.94
CA ARG A 35 12.45 6.62 -7.13
C ARG A 35 12.82 5.79 -8.35
N ASN A 36 13.12 4.50 -8.18
CA ASN A 36 13.32 3.55 -9.27
C ASN A 36 12.64 2.20 -8.96
N PRO A 37 11.29 2.14 -9.04
CA PRO A 37 10.54 0.90 -8.79
C PRO A 37 10.87 -0.22 -9.77
N LYS A 38 11.48 0.10 -10.92
CA LYS A 38 11.88 -0.84 -11.96
C LYS A 38 13.30 -1.40 -11.77
N TRP A 39 14.02 -0.98 -10.72
CA TRP A 39 15.36 -1.49 -10.41
C TRP A 39 15.38 -3.02 -10.38
N PRO A 40 16.15 -3.68 -11.25
CA PRO A 40 16.12 -5.15 -11.37
C PRO A 40 16.49 -5.90 -10.08
N ASP A 41 17.42 -5.37 -9.28
CA ASP A 41 18.01 -6.01 -8.10
C ASP A 41 17.40 -5.54 -6.76
N ARG A 42 16.20 -4.94 -6.79
CA ARG A 42 15.41 -4.70 -5.57
C ARG A 42 14.80 -5.99 -5.03
N ASP A 43 14.48 -6.04 -3.74
CA ASP A 43 13.64 -7.12 -3.21
C ASP A 43 12.23 -7.05 -3.79
N ARG A 44 11.60 -8.22 -3.95
CA ARG A 44 10.23 -8.33 -4.46
C ARG A 44 9.27 -8.55 -3.31
N PHE A 45 8.31 -7.64 -3.17
CA PHE A 45 7.21 -7.76 -2.23
C PHE A 45 5.93 -8.11 -2.97
N VAL A 46 5.20 -9.12 -2.48
CA VAL A 46 3.89 -9.53 -2.99
C VAL A 46 2.94 -9.67 -1.81
N LEU A 47 1.87 -8.87 -1.81
CA LEU A 47 0.79 -9.03 -0.84
C LEU A 47 -0.20 -10.08 -1.36
N SER A 48 0.01 -11.35 -1.01
CA SER A 48 -0.88 -12.44 -1.40
C SER A 48 -2.32 -12.24 -0.88
N ALA A 49 -2.46 -11.67 0.31
CA ALA A 49 -3.74 -11.22 0.87
C ALA A 49 -4.19 -9.89 0.22
N GLY A 50 -4.43 -9.91 -1.09
CA GLY A 50 -4.71 -8.70 -1.89
C GLY A 50 -5.91 -7.88 -1.40
N HIS A 51 -6.82 -8.49 -0.64
CA HIS A 51 -7.97 -7.80 -0.04
C HIS A 51 -7.56 -6.72 0.96
N ALA A 52 -6.34 -6.83 1.50
CA ALA A 52 -5.69 -5.84 2.36
C ALA A 52 -4.92 -4.76 1.57
N SER A 53 -5.26 -4.52 0.30
CA SER A 53 -4.63 -3.55 -0.62
C SER A 53 -4.34 -2.18 0.00
N MET A 54 -5.23 -1.67 0.86
CA MET A 54 -5.02 -0.39 1.55
C MET A 54 -3.73 -0.36 2.41
N LEU A 55 -3.31 -1.49 2.98
CA LEU A 55 -2.04 -1.60 3.70
C LEU A 55 -0.85 -1.35 2.75
N GLN A 56 -0.91 -1.95 1.57
CA GLN A 56 0.14 -1.80 0.56
C GLN A 56 0.19 -0.36 0.02
N TYR A 57 -0.95 0.26 -0.29
CA TYR A 57 -0.94 1.65 -0.75
C TYR A 57 -0.46 2.62 0.34
N ALA A 58 -0.81 2.38 1.61
CA ALA A 58 -0.32 3.19 2.72
C ALA A 58 1.21 3.11 2.86
N ILE A 59 1.79 1.91 2.82
CA ILE A 59 3.25 1.79 2.93
C ILE A 59 3.97 2.34 1.68
N LEU A 60 3.38 2.22 0.48
CA LEU A 60 3.93 2.82 -0.74
C LEU A 60 3.95 4.35 -0.66
N PHE A 61 2.86 4.98 -0.20
CA PHE A 61 2.82 6.43 0.05
C PHE A 61 3.87 6.85 1.08
N LEU A 62 3.92 6.18 2.24
CA LEU A 62 4.83 6.53 3.33
C LEU A 62 6.32 6.33 2.97
N THR A 63 6.61 5.38 2.09
CA THR A 63 7.99 5.12 1.64
C THR A 63 8.37 5.94 0.42
N GLY A 64 7.48 6.77 -0.13
CA GLY A 64 7.81 7.74 -1.18
C GLY A 64 7.72 7.19 -2.61
N TYR A 65 6.93 6.15 -2.84
CA TYR A 65 6.54 5.77 -4.21
C TYR A 65 5.59 6.82 -4.80
N ASP A 66 5.33 6.73 -6.11
CA ASP A 66 4.35 7.57 -6.81
C ASP A 66 2.89 7.18 -6.48
N VAL A 67 2.55 7.28 -5.20
CA VAL A 67 1.20 7.20 -4.64
C VAL A 67 1.05 8.44 -3.78
N SER A 68 0.12 9.32 -4.14
CA SER A 68 -0.14 10.57 -3.42
C SER A 68 -1.20 10.37 -2.32
N LEU A 69 -1.34 11.38 -1.44
CA LEU A 69 -2.43 11.39 -0.47
C LEU A 69 -3.81 11.40 -1.17
N ASP A 70 -3.92 12.06 -2.32
CA ASP A 70 -5.17 12.13 -3.07
C ASP A 70 -5.50 10.80 -3.75
N ASP A 71 -4.49 10.03 -4.16
CA ASP A 71 -4.69 8.64 -4.57
C ASP A 71 -5.30 7.80 -3.43
N LEU A 72 -4.74 7.87 -2.20
CA LEU A 72 -5.31 7.15 -1.05
C LEU A 72 -6.75 7.58 -0.75
N LYS A 73 -7.05 8.87 -0.88
CA LYS A 73 -8.39 9.43 -0.72
C LYS A 73 -9.35 9.00 -1.83
N ALA A 74 -8.84 8.54 -2.97
CA ALA A 74 -9.59 8.03 -4.10
C ALA A 74 -9.62 6.49 -4.13
N PHE A 75 -9.35 5.83 -3.01
CA PHE A 75 -9.42 4.38 -2.89
C PHE A 75 -10.76 3.80 -3.41
N ARG A 76 -10.65 2.78 -4.27
CA ARG A 76 -11.79 2.11 -4.95
C ARG A 76 -12.68 3.01 -5.79
N GLN A 77 -12.22 4.22 -6.15
CA GLN A 77 -12.93 5.09 -7.06
C GLN A 77 -12.54 4.83 -8.51
N TRP A 78 -13.46 5.13 -9.43
CA TRP A 78 -13.23 4.98 -10.87
C TRP A 78 -11.99 5.75 -11.33
N GLY A 79 -11.13 5.09 -12.12
CA GLY A 79 -9.90 5.67 -12.65
C GLY A 79 -8.79 5.92 -11.61
N SER A 80 -8.97 5.54 -10.35
CA SER A 80 -7.93 5.73 -9.32
C SER A 80 -6.74 4.78 -9.52
N LYS A 81 -5.56 5.22 -9.07
CA LYS A 81 -4.35 4.37 -8.96
C LYS A 81 -4.43 3.35 -7.80
N THR A 82 -5.48 3.41 -7.00
CA THR A 82 -5.69 2.60 -5.78
C THR A 82 -6.98 1.77 -5.90
N PRO A 83 -7.01 0.76 -6.79
CA PRO A 83 -8.15 -0.14 -6.95
C PRO A 83 -8.38 -1.02 -5.71
N GLY A 84 -9.39 -1.87 -5.77
CA GLY A 84 -9.75 -2.72 -4.63
C GLY A 84 -8.73 -3.81 -4.27
N HIS A 85 -7.98 -4.29 -5.26
CA HIS A 85 -6.92 -5.31 -5.21
C HIS A 85 -5.87 -4.98 -6.28
#